data_AF-A0A1X6MPX0-F1
#
_entry.id   AF-A0A1X6MPX0-F1
#
_cell.length_a   1.000
_cell.length_b   1.000
_cell.length_c   1.000
_cell.angle_alpha   90.00
_cell.angle_beta   90.00
_cell.angle_gamma   90.00
#
_symmetry.space_group_name_H-M   'P 1'
#
loop_
_entity.id
_entity.type
_entity.pdbx_description
1 polymer ?
#
loop_
_entity_poly.entity_id
_entity_poly.type
_entity_poly.pdbx_seq_one_letter_code
_entity_poly.pdbx_strand_id
1 'polypeptide(L)'
;AYVPSAGTYIALWLDPVRMVEPLRDRALLDTARRLRTGKYIAHVDSVDELPSSSRPWSRCSVRLAGQGMPLLQSVEDGLSGAPITGASRHPIHPSRPQPYLNCYQHAFMDTVVRIPADAMQYDGAAVQSPRKMARHKSYEYVDQVRQKTLLEK
;
A
#
# COMPACT_ATOMS: atom_id res chain seq x y z
N ALA A 1 4.09 -6.04 21.62
CA ALA A 1 4.40 -5.48 20.29
C ALA A 1 3.10 -5.21 19.58
N TYR A 2 2.94 -4.02 19.01
CA TYR A 2 1.66 -3.58 18.46
C TYR A 2 1.77 -3.51 16.93
N VAL A 3 0.92 -4.28 16.24
CA VAL A 3 0.99 -4.53 14.79
C VAL A 3 -0.35 -4.14 14.17
N PRO A 4 -0.38 -3.43 13.03
CA PRO A 4 -1.64 -3.04 12.43
C PRO A 4 -2.37 -4.28 11.93
N SER A 5 -3.67 -4.39 12.21
CA SER A 5 -4.49 -5.46 11.66
C SER A 5 -4.73 -5.24 10.17
N ALA A 6 -4.92 -6.33 9.43
CA ALA A 6 -5.34 -6.24 8.04
C ALA A 6 -6.65 -5.44 7.92
N GLY A 7 -6.75 -4.57 6.91
CA GLY A 7 -7.85 -3.62 6.75
C GLY A 7 -7.57 -2.23 7.33
N THR A 8 -6.50 -2.07 8.10
CA THR A 8 -6.14 -0.79 8.73
C THR A 8 -5.52 0.16 7.72
N TYR A 9 -5.98 1.42 7.71
CA TYR A 9 -5.32 2.49 6.98
C TYR A 9 -4.27 3.14 7.88
N ILE A 10 -3.05 3.27 7.37
CA ILE A 10 -1.89 3.82 8.06
C ILE A 10 -1.28 4.96 7.25
N ALA A 11 -0.73 5.96 7.95
CA ALA A 11 0.15 6.95 7.35
C ALA A 11 1.59 6.46 7.48
N LEU A 12 2.30 6.37 6.37
CA LEU A 12 3.67 5.89 6.30
C LEU A 12 4.60 7.03 5.97
N TRP A 13 5.75 7.04 6.63
CA TRP A 13 6.89 7.85 6.24
C TRP A 13 8.10 6.93 6.10
N LEU A 14 8.61 6.81 4.87
CA LEU A 14 9.72 5.91 4.58
C LEU A 14 11.02 6.52 5.08
N ASP A 15 11.81 5.73 5.80
CA ASP A 15 13.18 6.07 6.20
C ASP A 15 14.16 5.34 5.26
N PRO A 16 14.58 5.99 4.16
CA PRO A 16 15.42 5.35 3.15
C PRO A 16 16.78 4.97 3.72
N VAL A 17 17.28 5.69 4.74
CA VAL A 17 18.57 5.39 5.37
C VAL A 17 18.47 4.09 6.16
N ARG A 18 17.46 3.96 7.03
CA ARG A 18 17.23 2.71 7.78
C ARG A 18 16.91 1.52 6.88
N MET A 19 16.29 1.75 5.73
CA MET A 19 15.99 0.69 4.76
C MET A 19 17.26 0.10 4.13
N VAL A 20 18.27 0.92 3.84
CA VAL A 20 19.50 0.49 3.17
C VAL A 20 20.66 0.20 4.13
N GLU A 21 20.60 0.69 5.38
CA GLU A 21 21.63 0.47 6.40
C GLU A 21 22.04 -1.01 6.56
N PRO A 22 21.12 -2.00 6.58
CA PRO A 22 21.49 -3.41 6.67
C PRO A 22 22.32 -3.94 5.48
N LEU A 23 22.27 -3.27 4.33
CA LEU A 23 23.03 -3.66 3.13
C LEU A 23 24.51 -3.27 3.24
N ARG A 24 24.87 -2.39 4.18
CA ARG A 24 26.25 -1.91 4.42
C ARG A 24 26.94 -1.35 3.17
N ASP A 25 26.17 -0.82 2.22
CA ASP A 25 26.66 -0.19 1.00
C ASP A 25 26.73 1.33 1.17
N ARG A 26 27.93 1.88 1.02
CA ARG A 26 28.19 3.32 1.22
C ARG A 26 27.57 4.20 0.13
N ALA A 27 27.54 3.75 -1.11
CA ALA A 27 26.95 4.51 -2.22
C ALA A 27 25.41 4.56 -2.09
N LEU A 28 24.80 3.46 -1.67
CA LEU A 28 23.36 3.44 -1.37
C LEU A 28 23.01 4.32 -0.17
N LEU A 29 23.82 4.31 0.89
CA LEU A 29 23.62 5.19 2.04
C LEU A 29 23.72 6.67 1.66
N ASP A 30 24.73 7.05 0.85
CA ASP A 30 24.90 8.44 0.42
C ASP A 30 23.78 8.90 -0.53
N THR A 31 23.22 7.99 -1.32
CA THR A 31 22.04 8.26 -2.15
C THR A 31 20.80 8.40 -1.28
N ALA A 32 20.57 7.47 -0.35
CA ALA A 32 19.43 7.45 0.55
C ALA A 32 19.32 8.73 1.39
N ARG A 33 20.45 9.27 1.86
CA ARG A 33 20.52 10.55 2.61
C ARG A 33 20.04 11.76 1.82
N ARG A 34 20.09 11.71 0.49
CA ARG A 34 19.69 12.82 -0.39
C ARG A 34 18.24 12.72 -0.84
N LEU A 35 17.57 11.59 -0.59
CA LEU A 35 16.17 11.41 -0.98
C LEU A 35 15.25 12.28 -0.12
N ARG A 36 14.36 13.02 -0.79
CA ARG A 36 13.25 13.71 -0.10
C ARG A 36 12.16 12.68 0.17
N THR A 37 11.78 12.53 1.42
CA THR A 37 10.79 11.55 1.85
C THR A 37 9.42 12.19 1.98
N GLY A 38 8.41 11.54 1.40
CA GLY A 38 7.00 11.95 1.49
C GLY A 38 6.22 11.15 2.52
N LYS A 39 5.06 11.68 2.91
CA LYS A 39 4.06 10.92 3.68
C LYS A 39 3.11 10.25 2.71
N TYR A 40 2.87 8.97 2.91
CA TYR A 40 1.98 8.16 2.11
C TYR A 40 0.83 7.64 2.97
N ILE A 41 -0.31 7.37 2.34
CA ILE A 41 -1.39 6.64 2.98
C ILE A 41 -1.37 5.25 2.39
N ALA A 42 -1.47 4.24 3.25
CA ALA A 42 -1.52 2.87 2.82
C ALA A 42 -2.59 2.09 3.55
N HIS A 43 -3.15 1.11 2.88
CA HIS A 43 -4.07 0.12 3.42
C HIS A 43 -3.30 -1.18 3.67
N VAL A 44 -3.33 -1.71 4.89
CA VAL A 44 -2.69 -2.99 5.24
C VAL A 44 -3.49 -4.14 4.65
N ASP A 45 -2.93 -4.86 3.69
CA ASP A 45 -3.57 -6.03 3.08
C ASP A 45 -3.29 -7.30 3.91
N SER A 46 -2.04 -7.48 4.32
CA SER A 46 -1.61 -8.60 5.18
C SER A 46 -0.45 -8.22 6.09
N VAL A 47 -0.36 -8.94 7.20
CA VAL A 47 0.81 -8.97 8.08
C VAL A 47 1.56 -10.27 7.78
N ASP A 48 2.74 -10.15 7.17
CA ASP A 48 3.50 -11.28 6.65
C ASP A 48 4.51 -11.80 7.67
N GLU A 49 5.06 -10.92 8.51
CA GLU A 49 5.96 -11.30 9.61
C GLU A 49 5.62 -10.53 10.88
N LEU A 50 5.46 -11.25 11.98
CA LEU A 50 5.34 -10.68 13.32
C LEU A 50 6.71 -10.32 13.88
N PRO A 51 6.79 -9.32 14.78
CA PRO A 51 8.06 -8.90 15.35
C PRO A 51 8.60 -9.97 16.31
N SER A 52 9.91 -10.14 16.32
CA SER A 52 10.65 -11.05 17.19
C SER A 52 11.77 -10.33 17.94
N SER A 53 12.39 -10.97 18.92
CA SER A 53 13.55 -10.40 19.63
C SER A 53 14.71 -10.02 18.70
N SER A 54 14.91 -10.79 17.64
CA SER A 54 15.91 -10.53 16.58
C SER A 54 15.46 -9.52 15.52
N ARG A 55 14.15 -9.26 15.40
CA ARG A 55 13.55 -8.38 14.38
C ARG A 55 12.45 -7.56 15.04
N PRO A 56 12.77 -6.38 15.61
CA PRO A 56 11.79 -5.54 16.30
C PRO A 56 10.85 -4.78 15.33
N TRP A 57 10.49 -5.40 14.21
CA TRP A 57 9.63 -4.84 13.18
C TRP A 57 8.72 -5.93 12.61
N SER A 58 7.55 -5.53 12.14
CA SER A 58 6.61 -6.37 11.41
C SER A 58 6.72 -6.11 9.92
N ARG A 59 6.69 -7.18 9.12
CA ARG A 59 6.60 -7.07 7.66
C ARG A 59 5.14 -7.06 7.26
N CYS A 60 4.70 -6.02 6.56
CA CYS A 60 3.32 -5.89 6.11
C CYS A 60 3.30 -5.63 4.61
N SER A 61 2.39 -6.31 3.90
CA SER A 61 2.03 -5.96 2.54
C SER A 61 0.95 -4.91 2.59
N VAL A 62 1.20 -3.79 1.90
CA VAL A 62 0.33 -2.61 1.93
C VAL A 62 0.00 -2.15 0.52
N ARG A 63 -1.20 -1.59 0.34
CA ARG A 63 -1.60 -0.94 -0.91
C ARG A 63 -1.62 0.56 -0.72
N LEU A 64 -0.96 1.28 -1.61
CA LEU A 64 -0.91 2.73 -1.56
C LEU A 64 -2.27 3.33 -1.95
N ALA A 65 -2.65 4.38 -1.24
CA ALA A 65 -3.78 5.22 -1.60
C ALA A 65 -3.25 6.54 -2.18
N GLY A 66 -3.85 6.96 -3.29
CA GLY A 66 -3.54 8.20 -3.98
C GLY A 66 -4.75 9.13 -4.03
N GLN A 67 -4.48 10.42 -4.20
CA GLN A 67 -5.52 11.42 -4.40
C GLN A 67 -5.93 11.45 -5.87
N GLY A 68 -7.25 11.47 -6.11
CA GLY A 68 -7.83 11.49 -7.44
C GLY A 68 -7.88 10.09 -8.08
N MET A 69 -8.75 9.96 -9.08
CA MET A 69 -8.78 8.76 -9.92
C MET A 69 -7.56 8.79 -10.85
N PRO A 70 -6.91 7.65 -11.15
CA PRO A 70 -5.88 7.59 -12.18
C PRO A 70 -6.42 8.21 -13.47
N LEU A 71 -5.69 9.16 -14.05
CA LEU A 71 -6.01 9.70 -15.37
C LEU A 71 -5.85 8.57 -16.39
N LEU A 72 -6.85 8.37 -17.24
CA LEU A 72 -6.78 7.53 -18.44
C LEU A 72 -5.76 8.15 -19.41
N GLN A 73 -4.46 8.03 -19.17
CA GLN A 73 -3.44 8.54 -20.07
C GLN A 73 -2.49 7.43 -20.53
N SER A 74 -2.62 7.20 -21.85
CA SER A 74 -1.74 6.50 -22.79
C SER A 74 -1.40 5.04 -22.52
N VAL A 75 -1.97 4.18 -23.38
CA VAL A 75 -1.76 2.74 -23.54
C VAL A 75 -0.36 2.40 -24.10
N GLU A 76 0.53 3.36 -24.30
CA GLU A 76 1.76 3.13 -25.08
C GLU A 76 2.98 2.68 -24.27
N ASP A 77 2.99 2.83 -22.95
CA ASP A 77 4.05 2.29 -22.10
C ASP A 77 3.44 1.24 -21.16
N GLY A 78 3.78 -0.04 -21.37
CA GLY A 78 3.24 -1.23 -20.71
C GLY A 78 3.42 -1.33 -19.18
N LEU A 79 3.62 -0.22 -18.48
CA LEU A 79 3.62 -0.08 -17.02
C LEU A 79 2.69 1.04 -16.53
N SER A 80 1.96 1.73 -17.41
CA SER A 80 1.04 2.80 -17.03
C SER A 80 -0.35 2.26 -16.76
N GLY A 81 -0.87 2.56 -15.57
CA GLY A 81 -2.13 2.03 -15.04
C GLY A 81 -3.33 2.34 -15.93
N ALA A 82 -3.67 1.41 -16.83
CA ALA A 82 -5.01 1.31 -17.37
C ALA A 82 -5.99 1.20 -16.17
N PRO A 83 -7.11 1.95 -16.15
CA PRO A 83 -8.11 1.69 -15.13
C PRO A 83 -8.63 0.28 -15.38
N ILE A 84 -8.36 -0.65 -14.48
CA ILE A 84 -8.98 -1.98 -14.55
C ILE A 84 -10.44 -1.92 -14.09
N THR A 85 -11.10 -0.78 -14.27
CA THR A 85 -12.53 -0.62 -14.10
C THR A 85 -13.07 0.22 -15.26
N GLY A 86 -13.88 -0.43 -16.10
CA GLY A 86 -15.03 0.29 -16.67
C GLY A 86 -15.75 0.96 -15.50
N ALA A 87 -16.17 2.20 -15.70
CA ALA A 87 -16.68 3.16 -14.71
C ALA A 87 -17.88 2.72 -13.83
N SER A 88 -18.21 1.43 -13.78
CA SER A 88 -19.38 0.87 -13.08
C SER A 88 -19.11 0.33 -11.67
N ARG A 89 -17.87 0.38 -11.16
CA ARG A 89 -17.55 -0.06 -9.79
C ARG A 89 -17.44 1.14 -8.86
N HIS A 90 -18.31 1.18 -7.83
CA HIS A 90 -18.21 2.20 -6.80
C HIS A 90 -16.92 2.05 -5.99
N PRO A 91 -16.21 3.16 -5.73
CA PRO A 91 -15.05 3.17 -4.85
C PRO A 91 -15.34 2.54 -3.49
N ILE A 92 -14.39 1.79 -2.96
CA ILE A 92 -14.50 1.24 -1.61
C ILE A 92 -14.05 2.31 -0.63
N HIS A 93 -15.00 2.80 0.15
CA HIS A 93 -14.71 3.77 1.20
C HIS A 93 -14.45 3.07 2.54
N PRO A 94 -13.55 3.59 3.39
CA PRO A 94 -13.43 3.15 4.77
C PRO A 94 -14.72 3.40 5.57
N SER A 95 -14.80 2.81 6.76
CA SER A 95 -15.95 2.98 7.67
C SER A 95 -16.05 4.38 8.28
N ARG A 96 -14.91 5.06 8.41
CA ARG A 96 -14.78 6.46 8.86
C ARG A 96 -14.32 7.31 7.68
N PRO A 97 -14.77 8.57 7.56
CA PRO A 97 -14.24 9.49 6.56
C PRO A 97 -12.72 9.61 6.75
N GLN A 98 -11.97 9.38 5.67
CA GLN A 98 -10.52 9.59 5.69
C GLN A 98 -10.23 11.09 5.82
N PRO A 99 -9.10 11.45 6.43
CA PRO A 99 -8.70 12.86 6.53
C PRO A 99 -8.45 13.53 5.18
N TYR A 100 -8.35 12.74 4.10
CA TYR A 100 -8.11 13.22 2.75
C TYR A 100 -9.34 12.94 1.87
N LEU A 101 -9.98 14.00 1.38
CA LEU A 101 -11.08 13.93 0.43
C LEU A 101 -10.56 13.39 -0.92
N ASN A 102 -11.35 12.57 -1.61
CA ASN A 102 -10.99 11.99 -2.93
C ASN A 102 -9.73 11.10 -2.94
N CYS A 103 -9.42 10.43 -1.83
CA CYS A 103 -8.40 9.38 -1.82
C CYS A 103 -8.98 8.01 -2.19
N TYR A 104 -8.27 7.27 -3.06
CA TYR A 104 -8.67 5.95 -3.55
C TYR A 104 -7.56 4.94 -3.36
N GLN A 105 -7.93 3.70 -3.01
CA GLN A 105 -6.99 2.58 -2.98
C GLN A 105 -6.73 2.11 -4.42
N HIS A 106 -5.45 2.04 -4.80
CA HIS A 106 -5.05 1.51 -6.10
C HIS A 106 -4.96 -0.01 -6.07
N ALA A 107 -5.45 -0.69 -7.11
CA ALA A 107 -5.51 -2.15 -7.18
C ALA A 107 -4.16 -2.83 -7.44
N PHE A 108 -3.15 -2.09 -7.94
CA PHE A 108 -1.85 -2.65 -8.36
C PHE A 108 -0.64 -1.83 -7.87
N MET A 109 -0.85 -0.97 -6.87
CA MET A 109 0.25 -0.28 -6.21
C MET A 109 0.44 -0.88 -4.83
N ASP A 110 0.91 -2.12 -4.81
CA ASP A 110 1.30 -2.83 -3.61
C ASP A 110 2.81 -2.67 -3.34
N THR A 111 3.16 -2.70 -2.06
CA THR A 111 4.55 -2.72 -1.63
C THR A 111 4.65 -3.38 -0.26
N VAL A 112 5.87 -3.77 0.11
CA VAL A 112 6.16 -4.38 1.39
C VAL A 112 6.89 -3.37 2.28
N VAL A 113 6.35 -3.14 3.48
CA VAL A 113 6.92 -2.21 4.45
C VAL A 113 7.29 -2.91 5.75
N ARG A 114 8.33 -2.39 6.41
CA ARG A 114 8.72 -2.81 7.76
C ARG A 114 8.24 -1.75 8.75
N ILE A 115 7.37 -2.14 9.67
CA ILE A 115 6.79 -1.26 10.69
C ILE A 115 7.41 -1.62 12.03
N PRO A 116 8.14 -0.71 12.70
CA PRO A 116 8.71 -1.00 14.01
C PRO A 116 7.62 -1.35 15.04
N ALA A 117 7.92 -2.32 15.90
CA ALA A 117 6.95 -2.91 16.85
C ALA A 117 6.48 -1.95 17.96
N ASP A 118 7.22 -0.86 18.15
CA ASP A 118 7.03 0.22 19.11
C ASP A 118 6.52 1.52 18.46
N ALA A 119 6.34 1.53 17.13
CA ALA A 119 6.15 2.77 16.38
C ALA A 119 4.81 3.48 16.63
N MET A 120 3.73 2.78 17.00
CA MET A 120 2.40 3.41 17.06
C MET A 120 1.34 2.61 17.80
N GLN A 121 0.32 3.31 18.30
CA GLN A 121 -1.02 2.78 18.63
C GLN A 121 -1.98 3.09 17.47
N TYR A 122 -2.89 2.16 17.16
CA TYR A 122 -3.79 2.15 15.99
C TYR A 122 -5.26 2.20 16.45
N ASP A 123 -5.53 2.39 17.75
CA ASP A 123 -6.87 2.31 18.36
C ASP A 123 -7.86 3.38 17.84
N GLY A 124 -7.37 4.35 17.05
CA GLY A 124 -8.17 5.34 16.34
C GLY A 124 -8.20 5.20 14.81
N ALA A 125 -7.45 4.25 14.24
CA ALA A 125 -7.24 4.15 12.81
C ALA A 125 -8.55 3.83 12.07
N ALA A 126 -8.66 4.33 10.84
CA ALA A 126 -9.75 3.92 9.96
C ALA A 126 -9.52 2.47 9.54
N VAL A 127 -10.54 1.62 9.74
CA VAL A 127 -10.46 0.20 9.39
C VAL A 127 -11.55 -0.14 8.38
N GLN A 128 -11.16 -0.88 7.35
CA GLN A 128 -12.07 -1.46 6.39
C GLN A 128 -12.78 -2.67 7.00
N SER A 129 -14.10 -2.77 6.81
CA SER A 129 -14.83 -3.93 7.32
C SER A 129 -14.43 -5.20 6.57
N PRO A 130 -14.48 -6.38 7.22
CA PRO A 130 -14.14 -7.65 6.57
C PRO A 130 -14.92 -7.90 5.28
N ARG A 131 -16.22 -7.52 5.24
CA ARG A 131 -17.05 -7.61 4.04
C ARG A 131 -16.54 -6.75 2.88
N LYS A 132 -16.09 -5.52 3.17
CA LYS A 132 -15.48 -4.64 2.16
C LYS A 132 -14.14 -5.19 1.69
N MET A 133 -13.32 -5.75 2.59
CA MET A 133 -12.06 -6.43 2.21
C MET A 133 -12.30 -7.63 1.29
N ALA A 134 -13.26 -8.50 1.62
CA ALA A 134 -13.60 -9.65 0.79
C ALA A 134 -14.09 -9.23 -0.61
N ARG A 135 -14.93 -8.18 -0.67
CA ARG A 135 -15.39 -7.60 -1.94
C ARG A 135 -14.23 -6.97 -2.73
N HIS A 136 -13.26 -6.37 -2.07
CA HIS A 136 -12.09 -5.82 -2.73
C HIS A 136 -11.24 -6.94 -3.35
N LYS A 137 -10.93 -8.00 -2.59
CA LYS A 137 -10.18 -9.16 -3.09
C LYS A 137 -10.84 -9.83 -4.29
N SER A 138 -12.17 -9.90 -4.33
CA SER A 138 -12.87 -10.45 -5.51
C SER A 138 -12.72 -9.57 -6.75
N TYR A 139 -12.70 -8.23 -6.58
CA TYR A 139 -12.42 -7.33 -7.70
C TYR A 139 -10.99 -7.47 -8.21
N GLU A 140 -10.03 -7.58 -7.31
CA GLU A 140 -8.62 -7.75 -7.69
C GLU A 140 -8.37 -9.05 -8.42
N TYR A 141 -8.98 -10.14 -7.98
CA TYR A 141 -8.90 -11.41 -8.69
C TYR A 141 -9.39 -11.28 -10.14
N VAL A 142 -10.55 -10.65 -10.34
CA VAL A 142 -11.09 -10.38 -11.69
C VAL A 142 -10.15 -9.51 -12.51
N ASP A 143 -9.56 -8.49 -11.88
CA ASP A 143 -8.68 -7.53 -12.54
C ASP A 143 -7.33 -8.17 -12.93
N GLN A 144 -6.78 -9.02 -12.07
CA GLN A 144 -5.58 -9.82 -12.34
C GLN A 144 -5.80 -10.80 -13.50
N VAL A 145 -6.93 -11.52 -13.53
CA VAL A 145 -7.27 -12.43 -14.64
C VAL A 145 -7.32 -11.65 -15.95
N ARG A 146 -7.98 -10.49 -15.97
CA ARG A 146 -8.08 -9.64 -17.16
C ARG A 146 -6.72 -9.11 -17.61
N GLN A 147 -5.90 -8.64 -16.68
CA GLN A 147 -4.57 -8.14 -16.99
C GLN A 147 -3.72 -9.24 -17.65
N LYS A 148 -3.74 -10.46 -17.11
CA LYS A 148 -3.03 -11.60 -17.72
C LYS A 148 -3.51 -11.88 -19.15
N THR A 149 -4.82 -11.92 -19.36
CA THR A 149 -5.40 -12.12 -20.71
C THR A 149 -5.00 -11.02 -21.70
N LEU A 150 -4.78 -9.79 -21.24
CA LEU A 150 -4.31 -8.68 -22.09
C LEU A 150 -2.81 -8.76 -22.40
N LEU A 151 -2.00 -9.27 -21.47
CA LEU A 151 -0.55 -9.43 -21.65
C LEU A 151 -0.17 -10.67 -22.47
N GLU A 152 -1.08 -11.63 -22.62
CA GLU A 152 -0.89 -12.85 -23.42
C GLU A 152 -1.29 -12.69 -24.91
N LYS A 153 -1.69 -11.49 -25.34
CA LYS A 153 -2.01 -11.16 -26.74
C LYS A 153 -0.94 -10.26 -27.36
#